data_AF-A0A2W4L4D5-F1
#
_entry.id   AF-A0A2W4L4D5-F1
#
_cell.length_a   1.000
_cell.length_b   1.000
_cell.length_c   1.000
_cell.angle_alpha   90.00
_cell.angle_beta   90.00
_cell.angle_gamma   90.00
#
_symmetry.space_group_name_H-M   'P 1'
#
loop_
_entity.id
_entity.type
_entity.pdbx_description
1 polymer ?
#
loop_
_entity_poly.entity_id
_entity_poly.type
_entity_poly.pdbx_seq_one_letter_code
_entity_poly.pdbx_strand_id
1 'polypeptide(L)'
;GAIWVIGSYHNIFRLGTALQDLGFWIQNDIIWRKTNPMPNFRGKRFTNAHETLIWAARDQKSRVTFNYEAMKASNDDLQMRSDWLFPICAGPERLKDAQGRKAHPTQKPEALLHRILLATTNPGDVVLDPFFGTGTTGAVAKRLGRHWIGIERDPEYARLAAERIKRVHPVSPSALETARSKRSEPRVPFGTIIELGILEPGTQLYDERGQICAEVRADGTLAWQGEQGSIHRLGAAVQGKAACNGWTFWHYQAEGQLKPIDALRELAKQQLGLSGRSTSGMA
;
A
#
# COMPACT_ATOMS: atom_id res chain seq x y z
N GLY A 1 -8.56 5.14 -10.47
CA GLY A 1 -7.12 5.28 -10.75
C GLY A 1 -6.57 6.49 -10.03
N ALA A 2 -5.25 6.67 -10.07
CA ALA A 2 -4.55 7.80 -9.47
C ALA A 2 -3.59 8.42 -10.48
N ILE A 3 -3.16 9.66 -10.21
CA ILE A 3 -2.14 10.37 -10.99
C ILE A 3 -0.97 10.74 -10.07
N TRP A 4 0.22 10.69 -10.65
CA TRP A 4 1.44 11.23 -10.06
C TRP A 4 1.99 12.31 -10.98
N VAL A 5 2.29 13.48 -10.43
CA VAL A 5 3.05 14.52 -11.11
C VAL A 5 4.27 14.88 -10.29
N ILE A 6 5.35 15.31 -10.95
CA ILE A 6 6.60 15.72 -10.31
C ILE A 6 7.07 17.05 -10.87
N GLY A 7 7.60 17.90 -10.00
CA GLY A 7 8.12 19.20 -10.38
C GLY A 7 9.08 19.78 -9.35
N SER A 8 9.64 20.91 -9.72
CA SER A 8 10.38 21.77 -8.78
C SER A 8 9.52 22.97 -8.42
N TYR A 9 10.01 23.85 -7.56
CA TYR A 9 9.32 25.10 -7.21
C TYR A 9 8.94 25.97 -8.43
N HIS A 10 9.59 25.81 -9.58
CA HIS A 10 9.28 26.56 -10.80
C HIS A 10 7.88 26.25 -11.36
N ASN A 11 7.36 25.04 -11.16
CA ASN A 11 6.13 24.58 -11.80
C ASN A 11 5.17 23.81 -10.89
N ILE A 12 5.63 23.23 -9.79
CA ILE A 12 4.81 22.30 -9.00
C ILE A 12 3.57 22.95 -8.41
N PHE A 13 3.64 24.23 -8.02
CA PHE A 13 2.48 24.96 -7.50
C PHE A 13 1.39 25.15 -8.58
N ARG A 14 1.80 25.47 -9.81
CA ARG A 14 0.87 25.61 -10.93
C ARG A 14 0.22 24.28 -11.29
N LEU A 15 0.99 23.18 -11.25
CA LEU A 15 0.47 21.83 -11.46
C LEU A 15 -0.50 21.42 -10.36
N GLY A 16 -0.18 21.70 -9.10
CA GLY A 16 -1.05 21.41 -7.96
C GLY A 16 -2.39 22.12 -8.07
N THR A 17 -2.38 23.43 -8.36
CA THR A 17 -3.62 24.20 -8.59
C THR A 17 -4.43 23.61 -9.73
N ALA A 18 -3.81 23.35 -10.89
CA ALA A 18 -4.53 22.78 -12.04
C ALA A 18 -5.16 21.41 -11.74
N LEU A 19 -4.49 20.55 -10.95
CA LEU A 19 -5.07 19.27 -10.54
C LEU A 19 -6.32 19.46 -9.69
N GLN A 20 -6.27 20.36 -8.70
CA GLN A 20 -7.41 20.62 -7.82
C GLN A 20 -8.58 21.27 -8.58
N ASP A 21 -8.30 22.24 -9.45
CA ASP A 21 -9.31 22.90 -10.29
C ASP A 21 -10.02 21.90 -11.23
N LEU A 22 -9.31 20.86 -11.68
CA LEU A 22 -9.86 19.75 -12.47
C LEU A 22 -10.60 18.70 -11.63
N GLY A 23 -10.68 18.87 -10.31
CA GLY A 23 -11.41 17.99 -9.40
C GLY A 23 -10.62 16.78 -8.87
N PHE A 24 -9.32 16.68 -9.16
CA PHE A 24 -8.48 15.64 -8.56
C PHE A 24 -8.36 15.85 -7.06
N TRP A 25 -8.37 14.76 -6.30
CA TRP A 25 -8.24 14.79 -4.86
C TRP A 25 -6.83 14.40 -4.43
N ILE A 26 -6.04 15.39 -4.00
CA ILE A 26 -4.67 15.17 -3.53
C ILE A 26 -4.69 14.27 -2.29
N GLN A 27 -3.91 13.19 -2.34
CA GLN A 27 -3.72 12.26 -1.23
C GLN A 27 -2.50 12.71 -0.39
N ASN A 28 -1.37 12.93 -1.06
CA ASN A 28 -0.14 13.42 -0.44
C ASN A 28 0.68 14.24 -1.44
N ASP A 29 1.38 15.24 -0.95
CA ASP A 29 2.63 15.70 -1.54
C ASP A 29 3.80 14.88 -0.96
N ILE A 30 4.76 14.54 -1.82
CA ILE A 30 5.91 13.72 -1.47
C ILE A 30 7.17 14.50 -1.84
N ILE A 31 8.12 14.58 -0.91
CA ILE A 31 9.39 15.27 -1.10
C ILE A 31 10.46 14.25 -1.44
N TRP A 32 10.94 14.25 -2.67
CA TRP A 32 12.15 13.51 -3.02
C TRP A 32 13.37 14.32 -2.61
N ARG A 33 14.01 13.90 -1.52
CA ARG A 33 15.28 14.41 -1.02
C ARG A 33 16.43 13.75 -1.79
N LYS A 34 17.24 14.56 -2.45
CA LYS A 34 18.40 14.13 -3.23
C LYS A 34 19.58 13.92 -2.29
N THR A 35 20.18 12.72 -2.27
CA THR A 35 21.37 12.46 -1.43
C THR A 35 22.62 13.17 -1.98
N ASN A 36 22.69 13.34 -3.30
CA ASN A 36 23.81 13.92 -4.03
C ASN A 36 23.34 15.01 -5.00
N PRO A 37 22.73 16.11 -4.51
CA PRO A 37 22.29 17.19 -5.37
C PRO A 37 23.48 17.95 -5.96
N MET A 38 23.28 18.54 -7.15
CA MET A 38 24.27 19.45 -7.72
C MET A 38 24.40 20.69 -6.81
N PRO A 39 25.62 21.05 -6.37
CA PRO A 39 25.85 22.21 -5.51
C PRO A 39 25.44 23.54 -6.16
N ASN A 40 25.09 24.52 -5.32
CA ASN A 40 24.95 25.90 -5.76
C ASN A 40 26.31 26.60 -5.80
N PHE A 41 26.90 26.73 -6.99
CA PHE A 41 28.23 27.34 -7.15
C PHE A 41 28.26 28.87 -7.02
N ARG A 42 27.11 29.55 -7.15
CA ARG A 42 27.05 31.03 -7.11
C ARG A 42 26.78 31.58 -5.71
N GLY A 43 26.42 30.74 -4.74
CA GLY A 43 26.15 31.15 -3.35
C GLY A 43 25.00 32.15 -3.18
N LYS A 44 24.09 32.25 -4.16
CA LYS A 44 22.98 33.23 -4.14
C LYS A 44 21.66 32.68 -3.58
N ARG A 45 21.55 31.35 -3.47
CA ARG A 45 20.34 30.65 -3.02
C ARG A 45 20.76 29.35 -2.32
N PHE A 46 19.84 28.74 -1.58
CA PHE A 46 20.01 27.38 -1.10
C PHE A 46 20.20 26.39 -2.26
N THR A 47 20.92 25.30 -2.02
CA THR A 47 21.09 24.22 -2.99
C THR A 47 19.74 23.55 -3.25
N ASN A 48 19.39 23.36 -4.52
CA ASN A 48 18.16 22.68 -4.90
C ASN A 48 18.26 21.17 -4.65
N ALA A 49 18.05 20.77 -3.40
CA ALA A 49 18.27 19.41 -2.90
C ALA A 49 17.00 18.54 -2.88
N HIS A 50 15.88 19.00 -3.44
CA HIS A 50 14.67 18.18 -3.55
C HIS A 50 13.85 18.48 -4.80
N GLU A 51 12.89 17.61 -5.08
CA GLU A 51 11.76 17.84 -5.98
C GLU A 51 10.48 17.39 -5.26
N THR A 52 9.33 17.92 -5.66
CA THR A 52 8.03 17.61 -5.06
C THR A 52 7.22 16.79 -6.06
N LEU A 53 6.64 15.71 -5.56
CA LEU A 53 5.66 14.90 -6.26
C LEU A 53 4.28 15.14 -5.64
N ILE A 54 3.23 15.06 -6.44
CA ILE A 54 1.85 15.09 -5.98
C ILE A 54 1.19 13.79 -6.41
N TRP A 55 0.65 13.05 -5.44
CA TRP A 55 -0.21 11.90 -5.67
C TRP A 55 -1.67 12.31 -5.47
N ALA A 56 -2.50 12.11 -6.49
CA ALA A 56 -3.90 12.46 -6.42
C ALA A 56 -4.80 11.34 -6.96
N ALA A 57 -5.96 11.15 -6.33
CA ALA A 57 -7.04 10.35 -6.87
C ALA A 57 -7.82 11.14 -7.92
N ARG A 58 -8.52 10.43 -8.82
CA ARG A 58 -9.38 11.06 -9.84
C ARG A 58 -10.37 12.07 -9.26
N ASP A 59 -10.95 11.73 -8.10
CA ASP A 59 -11.89 12.56 -7.34
C ASP A 59 -11.90 12.15 -5.85
N GLN A 60 -12.64 12.87 -5.01
CA GLN A 60 -12.69 12.62 -3.55
C GLN A 60 -13.31 11.26 -3.18
N LYS A 61 -14.18 10.71 -4.03
CA LYS A 61 -14.88 9.44 -3.75
C LYS A 61 -14.10 8.23 -4.24
N SER A 62 -13.09 8.45 -5.07
CA SER A 62 -12.26 7.42 -5.68
C SER A 62 -11.48 6.63 -4.63
N ARG A 63 -11.59 5.31 -4.70
CA ARG A 63 -10.73 4.39 -3.95
C ARG A 63 -9.47 4.13 -4.76
N VAL A 64 -8.35 4.61 -4.28
CA VAL A 64 -7.04 4.42 -4.91
C VAL A 64 -6.35 3.18 -4.36
N THR A 65 -5.58 2.52 -5.20
CA THR A 65 -4.67 1.46 -4.76
C THR A 65 -3.58 2.10 -3.89
N PHE A 66 -3.41 1.57 -2.68
CA PHE A 66 -2.29 1.89 -1.82
C PHE A 66 -1.85 0.65 -1.05
N ASN A 67 -0.70 0.10 -1.43
CA ASN A 67 -0.14 -1.12 -0.86
C ASN A 67 0.57 -0.81 0.47
N TYR A 68 -0.22 -0.43 1.49
CA TYR A 68 0.29 0.03 2.78
C TYR A 68 1.24 -0.98 3.44
N GLU A 69 0.85 -2.25 3.53
CA GLU A 69 1.69 -3.27 4.17
C GLU A 69 3.00 -3.47 3.42
N ALA A 70 2.98 -3.42 2.09
CA ALA A 70 4.19 -3.50 1.27
C ALA A 70 5.13 -2.31 1.55
N MET A 71 4.56 -1.10 1.65
CA MET A 71 5.34 0.11 1.94
C MET A 71 5.90 0.10 3.36
N LYS A 72 5.14 -0.39 4.33
CA LYS A 72 5.56 -0.57 5.72
C LYS A 72 6.69 -1.60 5.83
N ALA A 73 6.51 -2.78 5.26
CA ALA A 73 7.52 -3.84 5.24
C ALA A 73 8.82 -3.39 4.55
N SER A 74 8.72 -2.64 3.45
CA SER A 74 9.89 -2.10 2.73
C SER A 74 10.64 -0.98 3.47
N ASN A 75 10.13 -0.57 4.63
CA ASN A 75 10.65 0.51 5.45
C ASN A 75 10.82 0.03 6.90
N ASP A 76 11.34 -1.20 7.06
CA ASP A 76 11.67 -1.84 8.34
C ASP A 76 10.47 -1.88 9.31
N ASP A 77 9.31 -2.26 8.78
CA ASP A 77 8.02 -2.31 9.48
C ASP A 77 7.54 -0.97 10.07
N LEU A 78 8.14 0.14 9.66
CA LEU A 78 7.70 1.50 9.97
C LEU A 78 6.89 2.07 8.81
N GLN A 79 5.85 2.84 9.13
CA GLN A 79 5.04 3.50 8.11
C GLN A 79 5.91 4.40 7.21
N MET A 80 5.81 4.18 5.90
CA MET A 80 6.49 5.00 4.90
C MET A 80 6.03 6.46 5.02
N ARG A 81 7.00 7.36 5.13
CA ARG A 81 6.77 8.81 5.25
C ARG A 81 6.65 9.48 3.88
N SER A 82 6.26 10.76 3.88
CA SER A 82 6.20 11.61 2.69
C SER A 82 7.55 12.17 2.25
N ASP A 83 8.64 11.92 2.98
CA ASP A 83 9.99 12.34 2.60
C ASP A 83 10.85 11.15 2.19
N TRP A 84 11.21 11.08 0.91
CA TRP A 84 11.94 9.95 0.33
C TRP A 84 13.36 10.35 -0.02
N LEU A 85 14.32 9.60 0.54
CA LEU A 85 15.74 9.84 0.31
C LEU A 85 16.25 8.91 -0.80
N PHE A 86 16.61 9.47 -1.95
CA PHE A 86 17.18 8.73 -3.08
C PHE A 86 18.28 9.53 -3.78
N PRO A 87 19.29 8.86 -4.38
CA PRO A 87 20.25 9.53 -5.23
C PRO A 87 19.61 10.04 -6.53
N ILE A 88 20.28 10.99 -7.18
CA ILE A 88 19.99 11.35 -8.57
C ILE A 88 20.33 10.19 -9.52
N CYS A 89 19.73 10.19 -10.71
CA CYS A 89 20.09 9.25 -11.77
C CYS A 89 21.52 9.51 -12.27
N ALA A 90 22.43 8.60 -11.93
CA ALA A 90 23.87 8.66 -12.20
C ALA A 90 24.44 7.26 -12.49
N GLY A 91 25.73 7.20 -12.83
CA GLY A 91 26.42 5.92 -13.07
C GLY A 91 25.84 5.14 -14.26
N PRO A 92 25.82 3.79 -14.20
CA PRO A 92 25.33 2.93 -15.28
C PRO A 92 23.85 3.12 -15.63
N GLU A 93 23.03 3.58 -14.69
CA GLU A 93 21.61 3.85 -14.93
C GLU A 93 21.41 5.05 -15.89
N ARG A 94 22.37 6.00 -15.88
CA ARG A 94 22.27 7.23 -16.66
C ARG A 94 22.60 6.94 -18.11
N LEU A 95 21.59 7.06 -18.99
CA LEU A 95 21.77 6.81 -20.41
C LEU A 95 22.69 7.86 -21.04
N LYS A 96 23.55 7.37 -21.94
CA LYS A 96 24.50 8.18 -22.69
C LYS A 96 24.21 8.11 -24.19
N ASP A 97 24.46 9.20 -24.89
CA ASP A 97 24.43 9.25 -26.35
C ASP A 97 25.67 8.57 -26.95
N ALA A 98 25.74 8.51 -28.28
CA ALA A 98 26.87 7.92 -29.00
C ALA A 98 28.22 8.63 -28.71
N GLN A 99 28.19 9.86 -28.23
CA GLN A 99 29.36 10.66 -27.86
C GLN A 99 29.69 10.55 -26.35
N GLY A 100 28.99 9.68 -25.61
CA GLY A 100 29.21 9.46 -24.18
C GLY A 100 28.64 10.57 -23.28
N ARG A 101 27.90 11.54 -23.83
CA ARG A 101 27.25 12.62 -23.09
C ARG A 101 25.90 12.15 -22.55
N LYS A 102 25.33 12.88 -21.60
CA LYS A 102 24.00 12.57 -21.03
C LYS A 102 22.95 12.60 -22.14
N ALA A 103 22.29 11.47 -22.41
CA ALA A 103 21.28 11.38 -23.45
C ALA A 103 20.05 12.25 -23.16
N HIS A 104 19.65 12.32 -21.89
CA HIS A 104 18.51 13.13 -21.44
C HIS A 104 18.90 14.01 -20.24
N PRO A 105 18.52 15.30 -20.23
CA PRO A 105 18.90 16.22 -19.16
C PRO A 105 18.23 15.87 -17.83
N THR A 106 16.98 15.42 -17.87
CA THR A 106 16.11 15.28 -16.68
C THR A 106 15.66 13.83 -16.41
N GLN A 107 16.46 12.83 -16.84
CA GLN A 107 16.19 11.41 -16.56
C GLN A 107 16.01 11.19 -15.04
N LYS A 108 14.87 10.59 -14.66
CA LYS A 108 14.54 10.27 -13.27
C LYS A 108 15.15 8.92 -12.85
N PRO A 109 15.54 8.78 -11.56
CA PRO A 109 16.09 7.54 -11.04
C PRO A 109 15.02 6.44 -10.99
N GLU A 110 15.37 5.21 -11.38
CA GLU A 110 14.47 4.05 -11.34
C GLU A 110 13.91 3.79 -9.95
N ALA A 111 14.70 4.02 -8.89
CA ALA A 111 14.28 3.80 -7.50
C ALA A 111 13.03 4.62 -7.11
N LEU A 112 12.90 5.85 -7.64
CA LEU A 112 11.75 6.70 -7.39
C LEU A 112 10.48 6.11 -8.02
N LEU A 113 10.56 5.70 -9.30
CA LEU A 113 9.45 5.06 -10.00
C LEU A 113 9.11 3.70 -9.40
N HIS A 114 10.11 2.96 -8.93
CA HIS A 114 9.92 1.66 -8.29
C HIS A 114 9.04 1.79 -7.03
N ARG A 115 9.33 2.78 -6.17
CA ARG A 115 8.50 3.06 -5.00
C ARG A 115 7.10 3.51 -5.39
N ILE A 116 6.94 4.40 -6.38
CA ILE A 116 5.63 4.87 -6.86
C ILE A 116 4.77 3.69 -7.32
N LEU A 117 5.31 2.83 -8.19
CA LEU A 117 4.57 1.71 -8.77
C LEU A 117 4.26 0.64 -7.73
N LEU A 118 5.19 0.29 -6.86
CA LEU A 118 4.91 -0.64 -5.76
C LEU A 118 3.86 -0.09 -4.78
N ALA A 119 3.88 1.21 -4.50
CA ALA A 119 2.92 1.83 -3.59
C ALA A 119 1.50 1.88 -4.17
N THR A 120 1.35 2.20 -5.46
CA THR A 120 0.07 2.65 -6.02
C THR A 120 -0.45 1.84 -7.20
N THR A 121 0.17 0.69 -7.51
CA THR A 121 -0.28 -0.23 -8.56
C THR A 121 -0.08 -1.69 -8.17
N ASN A 122 -0.87 -2.58 -8.77
CA ASN A 122 -0.72 -4.02 -8.68
C ASN A 122 -0.06 -4.59 -9.96
N PRO A 123 0.57 -5.77 -9.91
CA PRO A 123 0.95 -6.49 -11.12
C PRO A 123 -0.23 -6.62 -12.09
N GLY A 124 0.01 -6.42 -13.39
CA GLY A 124 -1.03 -6.38 -14.42
C GLY A 124 -1.74 -5.03 -14.61
N ASP A 125 -1.57 -4.05 -13.70
CA ASP A 125 -2.09 -2.70 -13.93
C ASP A 125 -1.39 -2.03 -15.13
N VAL A 126 -2.08 -1.07 -15.75
CA VAL A 126 -1.55 -0.26 -16.85
C VAL A 126 -1.10 1.11 -16.34
N VAL A 127 0.14 1.48 -16.62
CA VAL A 127 0.74 2.79 -16.27
C VAL A 127 0.90 3.65 -17.52
N LEU A 128 0.25 4.81 -17.55
CA LEU A 128 0.42 5.81 -18.61
C LEU A 128 1.44 6.87 -18.18
N ASP A 129 2.41 7.15 -19.06
CA ASP A 129 3.35 8.25 -18.92
C ASP A 129 3.30 9.14 -20.19
N PRO A 130 2.69 10.33 -20.12
CA PRO A 130 2.55 11.22 -21.27
C PRO A 130 3.83 12.02 -21.59
N PHE A 131 4.89 11.91 -20.76
CA PHE A 131 6.18 12.59 -20.94
C PHE A 131 7.32 11.58 -20.75
N PHE A 132 7.33 10.57 -21.62
CA PHE A 132 8.06 9.33 -21.39
C PHE A 132 9.58 9.48 -21.36
N GLY A 133 10.13 10.47 -22.06
CA GLY A 133 11.56 10.71 -22.19
C GLY A 133 12.28 9.44 -22.62
N THR A 134 13.34 9.06 -21.89
CA THR A 134 14.09 7.83 -22.13
C THR A 134 13.52 6.60 -21.39
N GLY A 135 12.21 6.59 -21.12
CA GLY A 135 11.45 5.40 -20.74
C GLY A 135 11.69 4.84 -19.34
N THR A 136 12.06 5.66 -18.34
CA THR A 136 12.23 5.17 -16.96
C THR A 136 10.95 4.51 -16.45
N THR A 137 9.78 5.11 -16.70
CA THR A 137 8.48 4.56 -16.26
C THR A 137 8.21 3.18 -16.87
N GLY A 138 8.41 3.02 -18.18
CA GLY A 138 8.20 1.74 -18.86
C GLY A 138 9.22 0.67 -18.47
N ALA A 139 10.48 1.06 -18.23
CA ALA A 139 11.51 0.14 -17.75
C ALA A 139 11.15 -0.45 -16.38
N VAL A 140 10.73 0.40 -15.44
CA VAL A 140 10.35 -0.04 -14.10
C VAL A 140 9.01 -0.79 -14.12
N ALA A 141 8.02 -0.32 -14.89
CA ALA A 141 6.73 -0.99 -15.05
C ALA A 141 6.92 -2.42 -15.59
N LYS A 142 7.69 -2.59 -16.69
CA LYS A 142 8.01 -3.90 -17.25
C LYS A 142 8.73 -4.80 -16.24
N ARG A 143 9.72 -4.27 -15.51
CA ARG A 143 10.45 -5.03 -14.49
C ARG A 143 9.50 -5.56 -13.41
N LEU A 144 8.56 -4.72 -12.98
CA LEU A 144 7.59 -5.02 -11.95
C LEU A 144 6.33 -5.73 -12.47
N GLY A 145 6.30 -6.22 -13.72
CA GLY A 145 5.13 -6.95 -14.23
C GLY A 145 3.87 -6.08 -14.38
N ARG A 146 4.02 -4.78 -14.65
CA ARG A 146 2.94 -3.87 -15.03
C ARG A 146 2.97 -3.64 -16.53
N HIS A 147 1.80 -3.44 -17.12
CA HIS A 147 1.68 -2.91 -18.47
C HIS A 147 1.96 -1.41 -18.47
N TRP A 148 2.38 -0.86 -19.61
CA TRP A 148 2.70 0.56 -19.71
C TRP A 148 2.38 1.12 -21.09
N ILE A 149 2.08 2.42 -21.12
CA ILE A 149 1.90 3.22 -22.33
C ILE A 149 2.77 4.47 -22.13
N GLY A 150 3.72 4.68 -23.05
CA GLY A 150 4.62 5.84 -23.04
C GLY A 150 4.38 6.72 -24.25
N ILE A 151 4.22 8.02 -24.05
CA ILE A 151 4.11 9.01 -25.12
C ILE A 151 5.35 9.91 -25.06
N GLU A 152 6.07 9.99 -26.17
CA GLU A 152 7.24 10.86 -26.33
C GLU A 152 7.22 11.51 -27.70
N ARG A 153 7.53 12.80 -27.74
CA ARG A 153 7.54 13.60 -28.97
C ARG A 153 8.89 13.49 -29.69
N ASP A 154 9.98 13.41 -28.93
CA ASP A 154 11.34 13.32 -29.48
C ASP A 154 11.64 11.87 -29.94
N PRO A 155 11.86 11.65 -31.25
CA PRO A 155 12.08 10.31 -31.78
C PRO A 155 13.36 9.66 -31.24
N GLU A 156 14.40 10.43 -30.91
CA GLU A 156 15.64 9.88 -30.33
C GLU A 156 15.41 9.41 -28.90
N TYR A 157 14.65 10.17 -28.10
CA TYR A 157 14.28 9.74 -26.75
C TYR A 157 13.40 8.48 -26.79
N ALA A 158 12.43 8.43 -27.71
CA ALA A 158 11.59 7.26 -27.92
C ALA A 158 12.42 6.02 -28.34
N ARG A 159 13.41 6.18 -29.23
CA ARG A 159 14.32 5.10 -29.64
C ARG A 159 15.14 4.58 -28.45
N LEU A 160 15.75 5.47 -27.67
CA LEU A 160 16.52 5.11 -26.48
C LEU A 160 15.66 4.43 -25.41
N ALA A 161 14.42 4.89 -25.23
CA ALA A 161 13.45 4.25 -24.34
C ALA A 161 13.17 2.81 -24.78
N ALA A 162 12.89 2.59 -26.07
CA ALA A 162 12.63 1.27 -26.61
C ALA A 162 13.83 0.32 -26.43
N GLU A 163 15.05 0.77 -26.71
CA GLU A 163 16.27 -0.01 -26.51
C GLU A 163 16.50 -0.38 -25.05
N ARG A 164 16.34 0.59 -24.14
CA ARG A 164 16.44 0.37 -22.68
C ARG A 164 15.43 -0.68 -22.22
N ILE A 165 14.16 -0.54 -22.60
CA ILE A 165 13.08 -1.40 -22.12
C ILE A 165 13.20 -2.83 -22.69
N LYS A 166 13.71 -2.99 -23.92
CA LYS A 166 14.00 -4.32 -24.49
C LYS A 166 14.94 -5.13 -23.60
N ARG A 167 15.94 -4.48 -22.98
CA ARG A 167 16.93 -5.11 -22.09
C ARG A 167 16.42 -5.39 -20.68
N VAL A 168 15.23 -4.91 -20.33
CA VAL A 168 14.63 -5.19 -19.01
C VAL A 168 14.02 -6.59 -19.01
N HIS A 169 14.43 -7.40 -18.04
CA HIS A 169 13.80 -8.66 -17.72
C HIS A 169 12.77 -8.45 -16.59
N PRO A 170 11.52 -8.91 -16.75
CA PRO A 170 10.55 -8.94 -15.65
C PRO A 170 11.08 -9.81 -14.52
N VAL A 171 10.81 -9.42 -13.27
CA VAL A 171 11.06 -10.31 -12.13
C VAL A 171 10.04 -11.47 -12.13
N SER A 172 10.38 -12.57 -11.47
CA SER A 172 9.48 -13.74 -11.38
C SER A 172 8.16 -13.38 -10.69
N PRO A 173 7.04 -14.06 -11.00
CA PRO A 173 5.76 -13.82 -10.33
C PRO A 173 5.85 -13.93 -8.80
N SER A 174 6.63 -14.88 -8.28
CA SER A 174 6.86 -15.03 -6.84
C SER A 174 7.55 -13.82 -6.21
N ALA A 175 8.45 -13.15 -6.94
CA ALA A 175 9.12 -11.93 -6.47
C ALA A 175 8.25 -10.67 -6.58
N LEU A 176 7.09 -10.76 -7.25
CA LEU A 176 6.10 -9.68 -7.35
C LEU A 176 5.06 -9.73 -6.23
N GLU A 177 5.00 -10.82 -5.47
CA GLU A 177 4.09 -10.93 -4.34
C GLU A 177 4.50 -9.96 -3.24
N THR A 178 3.58 -9.05 -2.91
CA THR A 178 3.78 -8.07 -1.83
C THR A 178 3.06 -8.52 -0.57
N ALA A 179 3.54 -8.05 0.59
CA ALA A 179 2.82 -8.22 1.86
C ALA A 179 1.34 -7.81 1.70
N ARG A 180 0.44 -8.72 2.05
CA ARG A 180 -1.01 -8.51 1.94
C ARG A 180 -1.57 -7.94 3.24
N SER A 181 -2.59 -7.09 3.12
CA SER A 181 -3.31 -6.60 4.30
C SER A 181 -4.21 -7.68 4.85
N LYS A 182 -4.25 -7.84 6.18
CA LYS A 182 -5.26 -8.65 6.89
C LYS A 182 -6.71 -8.26 6.52
N ARG A 183 -6.93 -7.03 6.03
CA ARG A 183 -8.25 -6.56 5.54
C ARG A 183 -8.68 -7.21 4.21
N SER A 184 -7.75 -7.77 3.45
CA SER A 184 -8.02 -8.46 2.18
C SER A 184 -8.29 -9.96 2.36
N GLU A 185 -8.11 -10.48 3.57
CA GLU A 185 -8.46 -11.87 3.88
C GLU A 185 -9.98 -12.07 3.84
N PRO A 186 -10.44 -13.29 3.49
CA PRO A 186 -11.84 -13.66 3.59
C PRO A 186 -12.40 -13.35 4.98
N ARG A 187 -13.46 -12.54 5.04
CA ARG A 187 -14.10 -12.15 6.29
C ARG A 187 -14.87 -13.35 6.85
N VAL A 188 -14.56 -13.75 8.08
CA VAL A 188 -15.36 -14.70 8.86
C VAL A 188 -16.19 -13.91 9.89
N PRO A 189 -17.52 -13.82 9.72
CA PRO A 189 -18.42 -13.27 10.73
C PRO A 189 -18.41 -14.10 12.01
N PHE A 190 -18.75 -13.49 13.15
CA PHE A 190 -18.86 -14.22 14.41
C PHE A 190 -19.98 -15.27 14.39
N GLY A 191 -21.10 -15.01 13.70
CA GLY A 191 -22.16 -16.01 13.50
C GLY A 191 -21.66 -17.31 12.88
N THR A 192 -20.69 -17.24 11.95
CA THR A 192 -20.09 -18.44 11.34
C THR A 192 -19.35 -19.32 12.36
N ILE A 193 -18.82 -18.76 13.44
CA ILE A 193 -18.21 -19.54 14.53
C ILE A 193 -19.29 -20.37 15.25
N ILE A 194 -20.49 -19.82 15.38
CA ILE A 194 -21.64 -20.49 15.99
C ILE A 194 -22.19 -21.55 15.04
N GLU A 195 -22.35 -21.22 13.76
CA GLU A 195 -22.84 -22.12 12.70
C GLU A 195 -21.93 -23.35 12.50
N LEU A 196 -20.62 -23.16 12.63
CA LEU A 196 -19.64 -24.26 12.57
C LEU A 196 -19.56 -25.08 13.86
N GLY A 197 -20.32 -24.72 14.91
CA GLY A 197 -20.27 -25.39 16.21
C GLY A 197 -18.94 -25.22 16.95
N ILE A 198 -18.13 -24.21 16.57
CA ILE A 198 -16.85 -23.91 17.25
C ILE A 198 -17.12 -23.29 18.63
N LEU A 199 -18.23 -22.56 18.76
CA LEU A 199 -18.71 -22.00 20.01
C LEU A 199 -20.22 -22.18 20.10
N GLU A 200 -20.70 -22.69 21.23
CA GLU A 200 -22.12 -22.97 21.41
C GLU A 200 -22.89 -21.73 21.90
N PRO A 201 -24.15 -21.54 21.47
CA PRO A 201 -25.05 -20.58 22.11
C PRO A 201 -25.19 -20.86 23.61
N GLY A 202 -25.26 -19.80 24.42
CA GLY A 202 -25.23 -19.87 25.89
C GLY A 202 -23.84 -19.79 26.50
N THR A 203 -22.77 -19.92 25.69
CA THR A 203 -21.39 -19.74 26.17
C THR A 203 -21.18 -18.33 26.72
N GLN A 204 -20.46 -18.22 27.83
CA GLN A 204 -20.09 -16.93 28.42
C GLN A 204 -18.76 -16.44 27.84
N LEU A 205 -18.73 -15.19 27.39
CA LEU A 205 -17.54 -14.48 26.96
C LEU A 205 -17.20 -13.37 27.94
N TYR A 206 -15.92 -13.16 28.15
CA TYR A 206 -15.39 -12.26 29.16
C TYR A 206 -14.54 -11.15 28.54
N ASP A 207 -14.33 -10.05 29.25
CA ASP A 207 -13.19 -9.17 28.95
C ASP A 207 -11.88 -9.80 29.45
N GLU A 208 -10.74 -9.19 29.10
CA GLU A 208 -9.40 -9.69 29.49
C GLU A 208 -9.24 -9.87 31.02
N ARG A 209 -9.98 -9.09 31.81
CA ARG A 209 -9.93 -9.11 33.28
C ARG A 209 -10.98 -10.01 33.93
N GLY A 210 -11.90 -10.60 33.16
CA GLY A 210 -13.00 -11.40 33.69
C GLY A 210 -14.06 -10.60 34.46
N GLN A 211 -14.09 -9.27 34.32
CA GLN A 211 -15.00 -8.37 35.03
C GLN A 211 -16.35 -8.22 34.31
N ILE A 212 -16.35 -8.33 32.98
CA ILE A 212 -17.52 -8.22 32.14
C ILE A 212 -17.80 -9.60 31.57
N CYS A 213 -19.06 -10.03 31.56
CA CYS A 213 -19.47 -11.37 31.15
C CYS A 213 -20.73 -11.29 30.27
N ALA A 214 -20.61 -11.59 28.97
CA ALA A 214 -21.70 -11.56 28.01
C ALA A 214 -22.00 -12.95 27.45
N GLU A 215 -23.28 -13.26 27.28
CA GLU A 215 -23.76 -14.56 26.81
C GLU A 215 -23.88 -14.58 25.27
N VAL A 216 -23.39 -15.64 24.64
CA VAL A 216 -23.51 -15.87 23.20
C VAL A 216 -24.93 -16.29 22.83
N ARG A 217 -25.51 -15.64 21.82
CA ARG A 217 -26.83 -15.98 21.27
C ARG A 217 -26.69 -16.78 19.97
N ALA A 218 -27.74 -17.55 19.64
CA ALA A 218 -27.77 -18.43 18.47
C ALA A 218 -27.65 -17.70 17.12
N ASP A 219 -27.99 -16.41 17.09
CA ASP A 219 -27.90 -15.55 15.91
C ASP A 219 -26.50 -14.90 15.73
N GLY A 220 -25.51 -15.27 16.57
CA GLY A 220 -24.17 -14.67 16.53
C GLY A 220 -24.11 -13.26 17.15
N THR A 221 -25.08 -12.89 17.97
CA THR A 221 -24.99 -11.72 18.85
C THR A 221 -24.55 -12.11 20.26
N LEU A 222 -24.17 -11.12 21.06
CA LEU A 222 -23.91 -11.25 22.49
C LEU A 222 -25.00 -10.52 23.26
N ALA A 223 -25.29 -10.98 24.48
CA ALA A 223 -26.21 -10.33 25.40
C ALA A 223 -25.55 -10.03 26.76
N TRP A 224 -25.78 -8.83 27.28
CA TRP A 224 -25.26 -8.37 28.56
C TRP A 224 -26.24 -7.39 29.20
N GLN A 225 -26.66 -7.64 30.45
CA GLN A 225 -27.55 -6.77 31.23
C GLN A 225 -28.83 -6.29 30.48
N GLY A 226 -29.44 -7.17 29.68
CA GLY A 226 -30.65 -6.85 28.90
C GLY A 226 -30.39 -6.16 27.57
N GLU A 227 -29.16 -5.76 27.27
CA GLU A 227 -28.74 -5.35 25.94
C GLU A 227 -28.26 -6.55 25.12
N GLN A 228 -28.52 -6.51 23.81
CA GLN A 228 -28.04 -7.52 22.86
C GLN A 228 -27.42 -6.81 21.66
N GLY A 229 -26.34 -7.33 21.09
CA GLY A 229 -25.72 -6.75 19.90
C GLY A 229 -24.54 -7.54 19.37
N SER A 230 -23.97 -7.09 18.25
CA SER A 230 -22.75 -7.73 17.73
C SER A 230 -21.59 -7.63 18.73
N ILE A 231 -20.60 -8.52 18.59
CA ILE A 231 -19.37 -8.52 19.42
C ILE A 231 -18.68 -7.14 19.47
N HIS A 232 -18.82 -6.33 18.41
CA HIS A 232 -18.25 -4.99 18.31
C HIS A 232 -19.11 -3.94 19.01
N ARG A 233 -20.42 -3.94 18.74
CA ARG A 233 -21.34 -2.94 19.30
C ARG A 233 -21.45 -3.11 20.82
N LEU A 234 -21.67 -4.34 21.28
CA LEU A 234 -21.77 -4.61 22.71
C LEU A 234 -20.42 -4.37 23.40
N GLY A 235 -19.32 -4.81 22.79
CA GLY A 235 -17.97 -4.53 23.31
C GLY A 235 -17.65 -3.03 23.45
N ALA A 236 -18.19 -2.19 22.57
CA ALA A 236 -18.05 -0.74 22.65
C ALA A 236 -18.94 -0.15 23.76
N ALA A 237 -20.19 -0.62 23.88
CA ALA A 237 -21.15 -0.19 24.88
C ALA A 237 -20.66 -0.46 26.30
N VAL A 238 -20.20 -1.68 26.59
CA VAL A 238 -19.70 -2.07 27.92
C VAL A 238 -18.42 -1.33 28.33
N GLN A 239 -17.67 -0.79 27.37
CA GLN A 239 -16.48 0.03 27.62
C GLN A 239 -16.77 1.54 27.65
N GLY A 240 -18.00 1.97 27.32
CA GLY A 240 -18.32 3.39 27.12
C GLY A 240 -17.53 4.04 25.98
N LYS A 241 -17.17 3.28 24.94
CA LYS A 241 -16.35 3.75 23.80
C LYS A 241 -17.17 3.85 22.51
N ALA A 242 -16.72 4.68 21.58
CA ALA A 242 -17.37 4.82 20.25
C ALA A 242 -17.16 3.60 19.34
N ALA A 243 -16.10 2.81 19.56
CA ALA A 243 -15.80 1.62 18.76
C ALA A 243 -15.02 0.59 19.59
N CYS A 244 -15.17 -0.69 19.23
CA CYS A 244 -14.47 -1.82 19.82
C CYS A 244 -14.15 -2.89 18.78
N ASN A 245 -12.94 -3.44 18.84
CA ASN A 245 -12.63 -4.69 18.15
C ASN A 245 -13.04 -5.90 19.02
N GLY A 246 -14.27 -6.38 18.84
CA GLY A 246 -14.81 -7.49 19.61
C GLY A 246 -13.97 -8.77 19.56
N TRP A 247 -13.24 -9.00 18.46
CA TRP A 247 -12.38 -10.19 18.29
C TRP A 247 -11.27 -10.29 19.33
N THR A 248 -10.68 -9.15 19.71
CA THR A 248 -9.58 -9.09 20.68
C THR A 248 -10.05 -8.70 22.07
N PHE A 249 -11.26 -8.14 22.18
CA PHE A 249 -11.81 -7.72 23.47
C PHE A 249 -12.47 -8.88 24.23
N TRP A 250 -13.27 -9.69 23.52
CA TRP A 250 -13.96 -10.82 24.14
C TRP A 250 -13.08 -12.05 24.19
N HIS A 251 -13.14 -12.75 25.31
CA HIS A 251 -12.37 -13.95 25.62
C HIS A 251 -13.30 -15.09 25.99
N TYR A 252 -12.97 -16.30 25.56
CA TYR A 252 -13.67 -17.52 25.98
C TYR A 252 -12.75 -18.29 26.94
N GLN A 253 -13.36 -19.08 27.83
CA GLN A 253 -12.63 -19.91 28.77
C GLN A 253 -12.19 -21.21 28.07
N ALA A 254 -10.88 -21.47 28.03
CA ALA A 254 -10.32 -22.73 27.55
C ALA A 254 -9.09 -23.13 28.37
N GLU A 255 -9.03 -24.38 28.81
CA GLU A 255 -7.90 -24.93 29.58
C GLU A 255 -7.57 -24.10 30.84
N GLY A 256 -8.58 -23.53 31.49
CA GLY A 256 -8.41 -22.70 32.68
C GLY A 256 -7.92 -21.27 32.41
N GLN A 257 -7.78 -20.86 31.14
CA GLN A 257 -7.34 -19.52 30.75
C GLN A 257 -8.36 -18.82 29.86
N LEU A 258 -8.41 -17.50 29.96
CA LEU A 258 -9.16 -16.64 29.04
C LEU A 258 -8.33 -16.45 27.76
N LYS A 259 -8.86 -16.91 26.63
CA LYS A 259 -8.24 -16.76 25.31
C LYS A 259 -9.12 -15.86 24.43
N PRO A 260 -8.56 -14.94 23.63
CA PRO A 260 -9.36 -14.05 22.79
C PRO A 260 -10.13 -14.84 21.73
N ILE A 261 -11.37 -14.45 21.43
CA ILE A 261 -12.19 -15.13 20.43
C ILE A 261 -11.64 -15.00 18.99
N ASP A 262 -10.63 -14.16 18.77
CA ASP A 262 -9.86 -14.12 17.52
C ASP A 262 -9.21 -15.48 17.20
N ALA A 263 -8.84 -16.27 18.21
CA ALA A 263 -8.32 -17.63 18.00
C ALA A 263 -9.38 -18.55 17.37
N LEU A 264 -10.65 -18.40 17.77
CA LEU A 264 -11.77 -19.15 17.20
C LEU A 264 -12.04 -18.76 15.74
N ARG A 265 -11.78 -17.49 15.39
CA ARG A 265 -11.87 -17.01 14.01
C ARG A 265 -10.84 -17.68 13.11
N GLU A 266 -9.62 -17.88 13.59
CA GLU A 266 -8.57 -18.59 12.85
C GLU A 266 -8.92 -20.09 12.69
N LEU A 267 -9.50 -20.73 13.71
CA LEU A 267 -10.00 -22.10 13.60
C LEU A 267 -11.11 -22.21 12.54
N ALA A 268 -12.05 -21.26 12.52
CA ALA A 268 -13.11 -21.20 11.51
C ALA A 268 -12.53 -21.03 10.09
N LYS A 269 -11.51 -20.18 9.91
CA LYS A 269 -10.81 -20.05 8.62
C LYS A 269 -10.18 -21.37 8.19
N GLN A 270 -9.58 -22.14 9.11
CA GLN A 270 -9.00 -23.44 8.81
C GLN A 270 -10.05 -24.45 8.35
N GLN A 271 -11.18 -24.55 9.07
CA GLN A 271 -12.28 -25.46 8.69
C GLN A 271 -12.90 -25.12 7.33
N LEU A 272 -13.00 -23.83 7.01
CA LEU A 272 -13.52 -23.35 5.72
C LEU A 272 -12.49 -23.40 4.57
N GLY A 273 -11.25 -23.85 4.83
CA GLY A 273 -10.17 -23.87 3.85
C GLY A 273 -9.71 -22.46 3.41
N LEU A 274 -9.98 -21.44 4.23
CA LEU A 274 -9.64 -20.03 3.97
C LEU A 274 -8.29 -19.62 4.57
N SER A 275 -7.69 -20.46 5.42
CA SER A 275 -6.31 -20.28 5.87
C SER A 275 -5.37 -20.42 4.68
N GLY A 276 -4.52 -19.40 4.44
CA GLY A 276 -3.51 -19.47 3.39
C GLY A 276 -2.72 -20.78 3.52
N ARG A 277 -2.61 -21.55 2.44
CA ARG A 277 -1.83 -22.79 2.43
C ARG A 277 -0.45 -22.48 3.01
N SER A 278 -0.19 -22.96 4.22
CA SER A 278 1.17 -23.14 4.70
C SER A 278 1.84 -24.06 3.69
N THR A 279 2.80 -23.54 2.92
CA THR A 279 3.75 -24.37 2.19
C THR A 279 4.64 -25.05 3.21
N SER A 280 4.14 -26.11 3.82
CA SER A 280 4.89 -27.02 4.65
C SER A 280 4.38 -28.43 4.37
N GLY A 281 5.13 -29.16 3.56
CA GLY A 281 4.99 -30.62 3.40
C GLY A 281 4.25 -31.06 2.14
N MET A 282 4.99 -31.24 1.05
CA MET A 282 4.83 -32.45 0.24
C MET A 282 6.22 -33.04 0.02
N ALA A 283 6.32 -34.27 0.53
CA ALA A 283 7.29 -35.35 0.35
C ALA A 283 8.44 -35.15 -0.64
#